data_AF-A0A3C1TP18-F1
#
_entry.id   AF-A0A3C1TP18-F1
#
_cell.length_a   1.000
_cell.length_b   1.000
_cell.length_c   1.000
_cell.angle_alpha   90.00
_cell.angle_beta   90.00
_cell.angle_gamma   90.00
#
_symmetry.space_group_name_H-M   'P 1'
#
loop_
_entity.id
_entity.type
_entity.pdbx_description
1 polymer ?
#
loop_
_entity_poly.entity_id
_entity_poly.type
_entity_poly.pdbx_seq_one_letter_code
_entity_poly.pdbx_strand_id
1 'polypeptide(L)'
;GIEASLRRIAQYDHWSQTIRRSILPDSKADLLLFGNAERAVVEVAHRVAAGEDIKQITDIRGTAYMRQGIPEGWTVLDSSEIDADKSLVHPQTDPYADTSAKDKQGCGDKNNQTKPSKIDPNQGAVQV
;
A
#
# COMPACT_ATOMS: atom_id res chain seq x y z
N GLY A 1 20.01 4.15 -15.49
CA GLY A 1 18.87 4.97 -15.04
C GLY A 1 18.46 4.50 -13.66
N ILE A 2 18.49 5.38 -12.66
CA ILE A 2 18.30 5.07 -11.23
C ILE A 2 16.88 5.40 -10.73
N GLU A 3 15.99 5.85 -11.62
CA GLU A 3 14.77 6.60 -11.26
C GLU A 3 13.46 5.79 -11.28
N ALA A 4 13.55 4.46 -11.24
CA ALA A 4 12.37 3.58 -11.19
C ALA A 4 11.47 3.84 -9.97
N SER A 5 12.06 4.36 -8.89
CA SER A 5 11.39 4.51 -7.59
C SER A 5 10.20 5.46 -7.61
N LEU A 6 10.36 6.66 -8.17
CA LEU A 6 9.29 7.66 -8.23
C LEU A 6 8.28 7.35 -9.34
N ARG A 7 8.74 6.73 -10.43
CA ARG A 7 7.91 6.44 -11.62
C ARG A 7 7.05 5.16 -11.48
N ARG A 8 7.00 4.56 -10.28
CA ARG A 8 6.14 3.41 -9.97
C ARG A 8 4.66 3.78 -9.99
N ILE A 9 4.33 4.98 -9.52
CA ILE A 9 2.96 5.49 -9.44
C ILE A 9 2.71 6.49 -10.57
N ALA A 10 1.44 6.87 -10.76
CA ALA A 10 1.13 7.97 -11.66
C ALA A 10 1.86 9.25 -11.19
N GLN A 11 2.52 9.92 -12.12
CA GLN A 11 3.37 11.07 -11.81
C GLN A 11 3.08 12.22 -12.78
N TYR A 12 3.13 13.44 -12.27
CA TYR A 12 2.97 14.65 -13.07
C TYR A 12 4.27 14.96 -13.82
N ASP A 13 4.18 14.99 -15.15
CA ASP A 13 5.27 15.39 -16.04
C ASP A 13 5.19 16.88 -16.31
N HIS A 14 6.10 17.64 -15.71
CA HIS A 14 6.13 19.10 -15.80
C HIS A 14 6.45 19.62 -17.20
N TRP A 15 7.16 18.85 -18.05
CA TRP A 15 7.47 19.30 -19.41
C TRP A 15 6.28 19.21 -20.34
N SER A 16 5.51 18.13 -20.21
CA SER A 16 4.30 17.96 -21.01
C SER A 16 3.04 18.50 -20.33
N GLN A 17 3.12 18.91 -19.05
CA GLN A 17 1.98 19.30 -18.22
C GLN A 17 0.89 18.21 -18.18
N THR A 18 1.30 16.93 -18.20
CA THR A 18 0.37 15.79 -18.20
C THR A 18 0.65 14.82 -17.06
N ILE A 19 -0.39 14.13 -16.60
CA ILE A 19 -0.23 12.99 -15.68
C ILE A 19 0.14 11.77 -16.53
N ARG A 20 1.31 11.20 -16.26
CA ARG A 20 1.71 9.92 -16.85
C ARG A 20 1.36 8.79 -15.90
N ARG A 21 0.93 7.67 -16.49
CA ARG A 21 0.78 6.40 -15.78
C ARG A 21 2.15 5.89 -15.30
N SER A 22 2.12 4.83 -14.49
CA SER A 22 3.33 4.11 -14.07
C SER A 22 4.25 3.78 -15.26
N ILE A 23 5.55 3.73 -15.03
CA ILE A 23 6.53 3.33 -16.06
C ILE A 23 6.42 1.85 -16.44
N LEU A 24 5.86 1.00 -15.56
CA LEU A 24 5.67 -0.44 -15.78
C LEU A 24 5.01 -0.79 -17.14
N PRO A 25 3.82 -0.25 -17.47
CA PRO A 25 3.17 -0.51 -18.75
C PRO A 25 3.95 0.05 -19.96
N ASP A 26 4.71 1.13 -19.78
CA ASP A 26 5.46 1.76 -20.87
C ASP A 26 6.79 1.05 -21.15
N SER A 27 7.44 0.51 -20.11
CA SER A 27 8.70 -0.24 -20.22
C SER A 27 8.51 -1.69 -20.69
N LYS A 28 7.28 -2.20 -20.69
CA LYS A 28 6.93 -3.61 -20.92
C LYS A 28 7.67 -4.57 -19.97
N ALA A 29 8.07 -4.09 -18.79
CA ALA A 29 8.69 -4.93 -17.78
C ALA A 29 7.63 -5.75 -17.03
N ASP A 30 7.91 -7.03 -16.79
CA ASP A 30 7.06 -7.88 -15.94
C ASP A 30 7.18 -7.51 -14.45
N LEU A 31 8.37 -7.04 -14.03
CA LEU A 31 8.69 -6.69 -12.64
C LEU A 31 9.52 -5.40 -12.58
N LEU A 32 9.14 -4.47 -11.70
CA LEU A 32 9.87 -3.24 -11.40
C LEU A 32 10.44 -3.31 -9.99
N LEU A 33 11.73 -3.08 -9.85
CA LEU A 33 12.40 -2.97 -8.55
C LEU A 33 12.56 -1.48 -8.18
N PHE A 34 12.27 -1.13 -6.93
CA PHE A 34 12.35 0.25 -6.44
C PHE A 34 12.90 0.35 -5.01
N GLY A 35 13.40 1.53 -4.66
CA GLY A 35 13.98 1.81 -3.35
C GLY A 35 15.32 1.12 -3.17
N ASN A 36 15.56 0.54 -1.99
CA ASN A 36 16.74 -0.26 -1.66
C ASN A 36 16.59 -1.69 -2.20
N ALA A 37 16.76 -1.82 -3.51
CA ALA A 37 16.43 -3.01 -4.28
C ALA A 37 17.57 -4.04 -4.38
N GLU A 38 18.70 -3.84 -3.73
CA GLU A 38 19.87 -4.73 -3.74
C GLU A 38 19.52 -6.12 -3.23
N ARG A 39 18.73 -6.18 -2.15
CA ARG A 39 18.24 -7.46 -1.61
C ARG A 39 17.18 -8.07 -2.53
N ALA A 40 16.33 -7.24 -3.11
CA ALA A 40 15.27 -7.69 -4.00
C ALA A 40 15.83 -8.27 -5.30
N VAL A 41 16.84 -7.65 -5.91
CA VAL A 41 17.46 -8.13 -7.15
C VAL A 41 18.18 -9.45 -6.94
N VAL A 42 18.88 -9.63 -5.80
CA VAL A 42 19.54 -10.88 -5.46
C VAL A 42 18.51 -12.00 -5.26
N GLU A 43 17.45 -11.73 -4.50
CA GLU A 43 16.36 -12.71 -4.27
C GLU A 43 15.67 -13.12 -5.58
N VAL A 44 15.31 -12.16 -6.43
CA VAL A 44 14.71 -12.42 -7.75
C VAL A 44 15.66 -13.27 -8.60
N ALA A 45 16.96 -12.94 -8.64
CA ALA A 45 17.93 -13.69 -9.42
C ALA A 45 18.05 -15.14 -8.96
N HIS A 46 18.07 -15.40 -7.65
CA HIS A 46 18.11 -16.76 -7.11
C HIS A 46 16.86 -17.57 -7.45
N ARG A 47 15.67 -16.98 -7.33
CA ARG A 47 14.40 -17.66 -7.64
C ARG A 47 14.25 -17.97 -9.12
N VAL A 48 14.58 -17.01 -9.98
CA VAL A 48 14.59 -17.23 -11.44
C VAL A 48 15.61 -18.30 -11.81
N ALA A 49 16.79 -18.33 -11.17
CA ALA A 49 17.78 -19.39 -11.38
C ALA A 49 17.28 -20.78 -10.90
N ALA A 50 16.41 -20.82 -9.89
CA ALA A 50 15.74 -22.04 -9.44
C ALA A 50 14.58 -22.49 -10.35
N GLY A 51 14.26 -21.71 -11.40
CA GLY A 51 13.20 -22.02 -12.36
C GLY A 51 11.82 -21.46 -12.00
N GLU A 52 11.73 -20.56 -11.03
CA GLU A 52 10.48 -19.86 -10.72
C GLU A 52 10.14 -18.83 -11.82
N ASP A 53 8.90 -18.81 -12.27
CA ASP A 53 8.43 -17.82 -13.23
C ASP A 53 8.38 -16.43 -12.57
N ILE A 54 8.99 -15.43 -13.23
CA ILE A 54 9.05 -14.04 -12.76
C ILE A 54 7.67 -13.46 -12.45
N LYS A 55 6.61 -13.94 -13.09
CA LYS A 55 5.22 -13.49 -12.89
C LYS A 55 4.60 -14.00 -11.59
N GLN A 56 5.16 -15.06 -10.99
CA GLN A 56 4.69 -15.62 -9.71
C GLN A 56 5.33 -14.91 -8.51
N ILE A 57 6.46 -14.24 -8.73
CA ILE A 57 7.22 -13.54 -7.68
C ILE A 57 6.49 -12.25 -7.28
N THR A 58 5.68 -12.34 -6.22
CA THR A 58 4.80 -11.24 -5.77
C THR A 58 5.00 -10.86 -4.29
N ASP A 59 5.82 -11.61 -3.58
CA ASP A 59 6.06 -11.53 -2.12
C ASP A 59 7.33 -10.72 -1.75
N ILE A 60 8.14 -10.33 -2.73
CA ILE A 60 9.39 -9.61 -2.48
C ILE A 60 9.12 -8.12 -2.20
N ARG A 61 9.69 -7.61 -1.11
CA ARG A 61 9.62 -6.18 -0.77
C ARG A 61 10.42 -5.33 -1.75
N GLY A 62 9.91 -4.15 -2.07
CA GLY A 62 10.57 -3.25 -3.03
C GLY A 62 10.36 -3.65 -4.49
N THR A 63 9.35 -4.48 -4.78
CA THR A 63 8.96 -4.84 -6.14
C THR A 63 7.54 -4.35 -6.45
N ALA A 64 7.29 -4.07 -7.72
CA ALA A 64 5.99 -3.74 -8.26
C ALA A 64 5.77 -4.54 -9.55
N TYR A 65 4.56 -5.04 -9.73
CA TYR A 65 4.15 -5.81 -10.89
C TYR A 65 2.72 -5.42 -11.28
N MET A 66 2.36 -5.66 -12.53
CA MET A 66 0.99 -5.42 -13.00
C MET A 66 0.12 -6.63 -12.69
N ARG A 67 -1.04 -6.40 -12.07
CA ARG A 67 -2.04 -7.44 -11.79
C ARG A 67 -3.38 -7.04 -12.39
N GLN A 68 -4.10 -8.02 -12.92
CA GLN A 68 -5.50 -7.88 -13.29
C GLN A 68 -6.37 -8.39 -12.13
N GLY A 69 -7.29 -7.55 -11.65
CA GLY A 69 -8.21 -7.90 -10.58
C GLY A 69 -7.66 -7.71 -9.16
N ILE A 70 -8.57 -7.86 -8.19
CA ILE A 70 -8.31 -7.69 -6.77
C ILE A 70 -7.88 -9.05 -6.18
N PRO A 71 -6.83 -9.12 -5.34
CA PRO A 71 -6.42 -10.37 -4.71
C PRO A 71 -7.47 -10.88 -3.71
N GLU A 72 -7.48 -12.19 -3.46
CA GLU A 72 -8.36 -12.80 -2.47
C GLU A 72 -8.11 -12.27 -1.06
N GLY A 73 -9.18 -12.02 -0.30
CA GLY A 73 -9.11 -11.50 1.07
C GLY A 73 -8.90 -9.99 1.18
N TRP A 74 -8.94 -9.25 0.06
CA TRP A 74 -8.89 -7.79 0.06
C TRP A 74 -10.28 -7.19 -0.10
N THR A 75 -10.55 -6.11 0.64
CA THR A 75 -11.76 -5.30 0.48
C THR A 75 -11.41 -4.07 -0.35
N VAL A 76 -12.16 -3.83 -1.42
CA VAL A 76 -12.06 -2.58 -2.17
C VAL A 76 -12.77 -1.50 -1.38
N LEU A 77 -12.03 -0.48 -0.97
CA LEU A 77 -12.60 0.76 -0.49
C LEU A 77 -12.93 1.62 -1.70
N ASP A 78 -14.19 1.99 -1.86
CA ASP A 78 -14.56 3.00 -2.85
C ASP A 78 -14.03 4.37 -2.39
N SER A 79 -13.31 5.05 -3.26
CA SER A 79 -12.77 6.40 -3.05
C SER A 79 -13.14 7.32 -4.21
N SER A 80 -14.25 7.02 -4.89
CA SER A 80 -14.83 7.85 -5.95
C SER A 80 -15.32 9.21 -5.42
N GLU A 81 -15.74 9.24 -4.16
CA GLU A 81 -16.12 10.46 -3.44
C GLU A 81 -14.95 10.97 -2.59
N ILE A 82 -14.74 12.28 -2.62
CA ILE A 82 -13.86 12.93 -1.65
C ILE A 82 -14.55 12.76 -0.29
N ASP A 83 -13.84 12.16 0.67
CA ASP A 83 -14.27 12.12 2.06
C ASP A 83 -14.72 13.53 2.47
N ALA A 84 -16.04 13.73 2.65
CA ALA A 84 -16.56 14.96 3.23
C ALA A 84 -15.98 15.09 4.64
N ASP A 85 -15.55 16.31 5.03
CA ASP A 85 -14.85 16.63 6.28
C ASP A 85 -15.28 15.69 7.43
N LYS A 86 -14.52 14.62 7.64
CA LYS A 86 -14.56 13.90 8.91
C LYS A 86 -14.07 14.93 9.91
N SER A 87 -14.97 15.36 10.79
CA SER A 87 -14.73 16.26 11.92
C SER A 87 -13.25 16.50 12.15
N LEU A 88 -12.76 17.70 11.83
CA LEU A 88 -11.37 18.16 12.02
C LEU A 88 -10.85 18.00 13.47
N VAL A 89 -11.72 17.57 14.38
CA VAL A 89 -11.38 17.02 15.68
C VAL A 89 -10.63 15.71 15.50
N HIS A 90 -9.32 15.81 15.27
CA HIS A 90 -8.41 14.74 15.64
C HIS A 90 -8.61 14.46 17.15
N PRO A 91 -8.78 13.20 17.59
CA PRO A 91 -8.92 12.87 19.01
C PRO A 91 -7.79 13.41 19.88
N GLN A 92 -6.64 13.67 19.26
CA GLN A 92 -5.46 14.25 19.89
C GLN A 92 -5.18 15.62 19.27
N THR A 93 -5.21 16.66 20.11
CA THR A 93 -4.98 18.06 19.73
C THR A 93 -3.55 18.32 19.23
N ASP A 94 -2.58 17.48 19.62
CA ASP A 94 -1.17 17.61 19.21
C ASP A 94 -0.56 16.22 18.95
N PRO A 95 -0.25 15.87 17.68
CA PRO A 95 0.32 14.58 17.30
C PRO A 95 1.77 14.38 17.80
N TYR A 96 2.43 15.42 18.31
CA TYR A 96 3.80 15.36 18.86
C TYR A 96 3.85 15.70 20.36
N ALA A 97 2.70 15.83 21.02
CA ALA A 97 2.67 16.04 22.46
C ALA A 97 3.39 14.89 23.17
N ASP A 98 4.38 15.23 23.98
CA ASP A 98 5.14 14.28 24.78
C ASP A 98 4.24 13.69 25.88
N THR A 99 3.67 12.50 25.64
CA THR A 99 2.82 11.79 26.60
C THR A 99 3.62 11.11 27.72
N SER A 100 4.96 11.12 27.64
CA SER A 100 5.85 10.48 28.61
C SER A 100 5.70 11.02 30.05
N ALA A 101 5.08 12.20 30.22
CA ALA A 101 4.78 12.78 31.52
C ALA A 101 3.43 12.31 32.11
N LYS A 102 2.49 11.83 31.29
CA LYS A 102 1.16 11.36 31.74
C LYS A 102 1.12 9.86 32.03
N ASP A 103 2.04 9.08 31.46
CA ASP A 103 2.23 7.66 31.76
C ASP A 103 3.09 7.43 33.02
N LYS A 104 2.67 8.01 34.16
CA LYS A 104 3.11 7.51 35.49
C LYS A 104 2.07 6.59 36.12
N GLN A 105 1.33 5.84 35.29
CA GLN A 105 0.51 4.73 35.76
C GLN A 105 1.13 3.44 35.21
N GLY A 106 1.79 2.72 36.11
CA GLY A 106 2.61 1.56 35.82
C GLY A 106 1.93 0.49 34.99
N CYS A 107 2.78 -0.30 34.31
CA CYS A 107 2.43 -1.54 33.65
C CYS A 107 1.67 -2.44 34.64
N GLY A 108 0.35 -2.48 34.51
CA GLY A 108 -0.55 -3.30 35.30
C GLY A 108 -1.56 -3.95 34.37
N ASP A 109 -1.39 -5.26 34.17
CA ASP A 109 -2.22 -6.12 33.33
C ASP A 109 -3.71 -5.84 33.47
N LYS A 110 -4.36 -5.41 32.37
CA LYS A 110 -5.80 -5.60 32.19
C LYS A 110 -6.11 -6.01 30.76
N ASN A 111 -6.30 -7.32 30.60
CA ASN A 111 -7.06 -7.95 29.52
C ASN A 111 -8.36 -7.18 29.26
N ASN A 112 -8.51 -6.58 28.09
CA ASN A 112 -9.84 -6.41 27.50
C ASN A 112 -9.75 -6.47 25.98
N GLN A 113 -10.07 -7.65 25.44
CA GLN A 113 -10.24 -7.88 24.01
C GLN A 113 -11.57 -7.27 23.57
N THR A 114 -11.53 -6.16 22.84
CA THR A 114 -12.72 -5.70 22.12
C THR A 114 -12.77 -6.40 20.76
N LYS A 115 -13.64 -7.40 20.64
CA LYS A 115 -13.94 -8.10 19.38
C LYS A 115 -14.49 -7.11 18.34
N PRO A 116 -14.02 -7.10 17.09
CA PRO A 116 -14.68 -6.35 16.03
C PRO A 116 -16.00 -7.03 15.64
N SER A 117 -17.06 -6.23 15.57
CA SER A 117 -18.40 -6.62 15.10
C SER A 117 -18.37 -7.04 13.63
N LYS A 118 -18.96 -8.20 13.30
CA LYS A 118 -19.16 -8.65 11.91
C LYS A 118 -20.13 -7.71 11.20
N ILE A 119 -19.75 -7.25 10.01
CA ILE A 119 -20.62 -6.51 9.09
C ILE A 119 -21.00 -7.48 7.97
N ASP A 120 -22.29 -7.66 7.72
CA ASP A 120 -22.83 -8.62 6.75
C ASP A 120 -22.54 -8.21 5.28
N PRO A 121 -22.02 -9.11 4.43
CA PRO A 121 -21.48 -8.77 3.12
C PRO A 121 -22.50 -8.53 1.99
N ASN A 122 -23.82 -8.58 2.24
CA ASN A 122 -24.83 -8.64 1.17
C ASN A 122 -25.77 -7.41 1.06
N GLN A 123 -25.48 -6.29 1.72
CA GLN A 123 -26.37 -5.10 1.65
C GLN A 123 -26.00 -4.07 0.56
N GLY A 124 -24.86 -4.23 -0.13
CA GLY A 124 -24.39 -3.26 -1.14
C GLY A 124 -24.89 -3.50 -2.57
N ALA A 125 -25.61 -4.59 -2.85
CA ALA A 125 -26.09 -4.91 -4.19
C ALA A 125 -27.55 -4.48 -4.39
N VAL A 126 -27.82 -3.17 -4.36
CA VAL A 126 -29.02 -2.60 -4.97
C VAL A 126 -28.57 -1.46 -5.87
N GLN A 127 -28.83 -1.68 -7.16
CA GLN A 127 -28.37 -0.96 -8.33
C GLN A 127 -29.11 0.37 -8.52
N VAL A 128 -28.40 1.41 -8.96
CA VAL A 128 -28.86 2.50 -9.84
C VAL A 128 -27.71 2.98 -10.69
#